data_AF-A0A077ZCK8-F1
#
_entry.id   AF-A0A077ZCK8-F1
#
_cell.length_a   1.000
_cell.length_b   1.000
_cell.length_c   1.000
_cell.angle_alpha   90.00
_cell.angle_beta   90.00
_cell.angle_gamma   90.00
#
_symmetry.space_group_name_H-M   'P 1'
#
loop_
_entity.id
_entity.type
_entity.pdbx_description
1 polymer ?
#
loop_
_entity_poly.entity_id
_entity_poly.type
_entity_poly.pdbx_seq_one_letter_code
_entity_poly.pdbx_strand_id
1 'polypeptide(L)'
;MDKAGKRIRAAFEGLQNLLNNSQRVDLQTLDTLSPDDFAVTEVACHGFPYQPTCLAYDPVQKLMAIGTQSGAIRILGQPGVNVNLKHNNGASVLQLQFLVNGVFCFFQVALTYMASLIQGAIISLCSDCCVHLWNIRLKRPEIVHSLKFNRER
;
A
#
# COMPACT_ATOMS: atom_id res chain seq x y z
N MET A 1 36.28 31.94 17.83
CA MET A 1 35.75 31.13 16.72
C MET A 1 35.17 29.84 17.29
N ASP A 2 33.90 29.62 17.03
CA ASP A 2 33.02 28.60 17.58
C ASP A 2 33.25 27.20 16.99
N LYS A 3 32.76 26.18 17.71
CA LYS A 3 32.95 24.76 17.36
C LYS A 3 32.33 24.38 16.01
N ALA A 4 31.23 25.04 15.61
CA ALA A 4 30.60 24.83 14.31
C ALA A 4 31.45 25.42 13.17
N GLY A 5 31.98 26.63 13.36
CA GLY A 5 32.90 27.27 12.41
C GLY A 5 34.21 26.51 12.18
N LYS A 6 34.66 25.67 13.12
CA LYS A 6 35.78 24.72 12.91
C LYS A 6 35.39 23.52 12.06
N ARG A 7 34.18 22.97 12.24
CA ARG A 7 33.70 21.79 11.49
C ARG A 7 33.48 22.09 10.01
N ILE A 8 32.90 23.25 9.71
CA ILE A 8 32.64 23.67 8.31
C ILE A 8 33.97 23.87 7.56
N ARG A 9 34.96 24.49 8.20
CA ARG A 9 36.31 24.65 7.61
C ARG A 9 36.98 23.30 7.34
N ALA A 10 36.96 22.38 8.31
CA ALA A 10 37.52 21.05 8.12
C ALA A 10 36.85 20.28 6.97
N ALA A 11 35.52 20.42 6.81
CA ALA A 11 34.79 19.82 5.69
C ALA A 11 35.20 20.46 4.34
N PHE A 12 35.37 21.78 4.31
CA PHE A 12 35.78 22.51 3.10
C PHE A 12 37.22 22.19 2.68
N GLU A 13 38.14 22.12 3.65
CA GLU A 13 39.53 21.68 3.43
C GLU A 13 39.58 20.23 2.93
N GLY A 14 38.71 19.35 3.45
CA GLY A 14 38.56 17.98 2.96
C GLY A 14 38.12 17.93 1.49
N LEU A 15 37.10 18.70 1.11
CA LEU A 15 36.64 18.82 -0.27
C LEU A 15 37.72 19.40 -1.19
N GLN A 16 38.42 20.44 -0.74
CA GLN A 16 39.48 21.07 -1.53
C GLN A 16 40.68 20.13 -1.74
N ASN A 17 41.02 19.33 -0.72
CA ASN A 17 42.04 18.29 -0.85
C ASN A 17 41.62 17.17 -1.81
N LEU A 18 40.34 16.79 -1.83
CA LEU A 18 39.80 15.84 -2.81
C LEU A 18 39.86 16.38 -4.25
N LEU A 19 39.58 17.67 -4.45
CA LEU A 19 39.68 18.31 -5.76
C LEU A 19 41.14 18.44 -6.23
N ASN A 20 42.05 18.82 -5.33
CA ASN A 20 43.47 19.01 -5.64
C ASN A 20 44.21 17.67 -5.85
N ASN A 21 43.83 16.61 -5.12
CA ASN A 21 44.24 15.25 -5.43
C ASN A 21 43.41 14.71 -6.60
N SER A 22 43.49 15.40 -7.73
CA SER A 22 43.17 14.87 -9.05
C SER A 22 44.21 13.82 -9.46
N GLN A 23 44.37 12.76 -8.65
CA GLN A 23 44.53 11.46 -9.28
C GLN A 23 43.22 11.26 -10.01
N ARG A 24 43.28 11.26 -11.34
CA ARG A 24 42.17 11.08 -12.26
C ARG A 24 41.42 9.80 -11.90
N VAL A 25 40.57 9.86 -10.88
CA VAL A 25 39.30 9.15 -10.93
C VAL A 25 38.63 9.88 -12.07
N ASP A 26 38.71 9.29 -13.26
CA ASP A 26 37.84 9.68 -14.33
C ASP A 26 36.44 9.57 -13.74
N LEU A 27 35.93 10.70 -13.25
CA LEU A 27 34.52 11.00 -13.26
C LEU A 27 34.19 10.99 -14.75
N GLN A 28 34.15 9.79 -15.33
CA GLN A 28 33.36 9.52 -16.50
C GLN A 28 31.98 9.89 -16.04
N THR A 29 31.62 11.16 -16.27
CA THR A 29 30.25 11.60 -16.21
C THR A 29 29.53 10.54 -17.03
N LEU A 30 28.72 9.73 -16.34
CA LEU A 30 27.97 8.65 -16.96
C LEU A 30 26.82 9.38 -17.70
N ASP A 31 27.18 10.06 -18.79
CA ASP A 31 26.30 10.91 -19.59
C ASP A 31 25.23 10.09 -20.32
N THR A 32 25.44 8.77 -20.39
CA THR A 32 24.48 7.81 -20.93
C THR A 32 23.62 7.27 -19.80
N LEU A 33 22.49 7.92 -19.53
CA LEU A 33 21.43 7.35 -18.69
C LEU A 33 21.02 6.00 -19.28
N SER A 34 21.07 4.96 -18.45
CA SER A 34 20.63 3.62 -18.81
C SER A 34 19.09 3.57 -18.79
N PRO A 35 18.45 2.70 -19.56
CA PRO A 35 16.99 2.51 -19.47
C PRO A 35 16.54 2.13 -18.04
N ASP A 36 17.41 1.50 -17.26
CA ASP A 36 17.17 1.13 -15.87
C ASP A 36 17.10 2.35 -14.92
N ASP A 37 17.74 3.47 -15.27
CA ASP A 37 17.63 4.74 -14.51
C ASP A 37 16.23 5.36 -14.64
N PHE A 38 15.49 4.99 -15.69
CA PHE A 38 14.11 5.42 -15.93
C PHE A 38 13.09 4.36 -15.49
N ALA A 39 13.52 3.29 -14.81
CA ALA A 39 12.61 2.29 -14.31
C ALA A 39 11.63 2.92 -13.32
N VAL A 40 10.35 2.97 -13.71
CA VAL A 40 9.26 3.48 -12.86
C VAL A 40 9.22 2.65 -11.58
N THR A 41 9.72 3.20 -10.48
CA THR A 41 9.85 2.46 -9.21
C THR A 41 8.50 2.37 -8.52
N GLU A 42 7.76 3.49 -8.44
CA GLU A 42 6.47 3.57 -7.79
C GLU A 42 5.56 4.57 -8.50
N VAL A 43 4.30 4.21 -8.70
CA VAL A 43 3.27 5.15 -9.16
C VAL A 43 2.50 5.64 -7.94
N ALA A 44 2.73 6.89 -7.57
CA ALA A 44 1.94 7.53 -6.53
C ALA A 44 0.55 7.85 -7.07
N CYS A 45 -0.47 7.14 -6.58
CA CYS A 45 -1.85 7.48 -6.87
C CYS A 45 -2.27 8.66 -5.98
N HIS A 46 -2.69 9.78 -6.58
CA HIS A 46 -3.17 10.98 -5.88
C HIS A 46 -4.67 11.20 -6.10
N GLY A 47 -5.28 12.07 -5.30
CA GLY A 47 -6.69 12.42 -5.43
C GLY A 47 -7.66 11.35 -4.95
N PHE A 48 -8.93 11.53 -5.31
CA PHE A 48 -10.02 10.61 -4.99
C PHE A 48 -10.14 9.52 -6.08
N PRO A 49 -10.44 8.26 -5.73
CA PRO A 49 -10.55 7.18 -6.72
C PRO A 49 -11.57 7.48 -7.82
N TYR A 50 -11.21 7.15 -9.07
CA TYR A 50 -12.11 7.30 -10.20
C TYR A 50 -13.22 6.24 -10.15
N GLN A 51 -14.47 6.66 -10.38
CA GLN A 51 -15.67 5.81 -10.36
C GLN A 51 -15.79 4.91 -9.10
N PRO A 52 -15.96 5.53 -7.91
CA PRO A 52 -16.23 4.78 -6.69
C PRO A 52 -17.57 4.03 -6.81
N THR A 53 -17.62 2.81 -6.31
CA THR A 53 -18.81 1.95 -6.33
C THR A 53 -19.32 1.63 -4.93
N CYS A 54 -18.41 1.52 -3.97
CA CYS A 54 -18.75 1.29 -2.57
C CYS A 54 -17.72 1.92 -1.64
N LEU A 55 -18.10 2.10 -0.38
CA LEU A 55 -17.25 2.58 0.69
C LEU A 55 -17.52 1.77 1.96
N ALA A 56 -16.46 1.48 2.70
CA ALA A 56 -16.52 0.93 4.05
C ALA A 56 -15.69 1.81 4.98
N TYR A 57 -16.11 1.91 6.23
CA TYR A 57 -15.39 2.64 7.26
C TYR A 57 -15.28 1.78 8.53
N ASP A 58 -14.08 1.66 9.08
CA ASP A 58 -13.83 1.09 10.39
C ASP A 58 -13.58 2.23 11.40
N PRO A 59 -14.52 2.49 12.33
CA PRO A 59 -14.37 3.54 13.33
C PRO A 59 -13.29 3.24 14.38
N VAL A 60 -12.94 1.96 14.60
CA VAL A 60 -11.95 1.57 15.61
C VAL A 60 -10.54 1.86 15.10
N GLN A 61 -10.23 1.43 13.89
CA GLN A 61 -8.93 1.67 13.26
C GLN A 61 -8.86 3.02 12.54
N LYS A 62 -9.99 3.73 12.40
CA LYS A 62 -10.13 4.98 11.63
C LYS A 62 -9.66 4.80 10.19
N LEU A 63 -10.05 3.68 9.59
CA LEU A 63 -9.73 3.31 8.22
C LEU A 63 -10.96 3.42 7.33
N MET A 64 -10.76 3.90 6.13
CA MET A 64 -11.78 4.03 5.09
C MET A 64 -11.29 3.27 3.86
N ALA A 65 -12.12 2.37 3.34
CA ALA A 65 -11.85 1.65 2.11
C ALA A 65 -12.87 2.07 1.05
N ILE A 66 -12.41 2.39 -0.15
CA ILE A 66 -13.24 2.80 -1.29
C ILE A 66 -13.03 1.79 -2.41
N GLY A 67 -14.08 1.10 -2.81
CA GLY A 67 -14.08 0.22 -3.97
C GLY A 67 -14.41 1.00 -5.24
N THR A 68 -13.87 0.54 -6.37
CA THR A 68 -14.08 1.18 -7.68
C THR A 68 -14.63 0.20 -8.69
N GLN A 69 -15.19 0.75 -9.77
CA GLN A 69 -15.71 -0.03 -10.90
C GLN A 69 -14.61 -0.83 -11.62
N SER A 70 -13.36 -0.37 -11.59
CA SER A 70 -12.21 -1.05 -12.22
C SER A 70 -11.60 -2.16 -11.37
N GLY A 71 -12.22 -2.52 -10.24
CA GLY A 71 -11.68 -3.52 -9.31
C GLY A 71 -10.50 -3.04 -8.47
N ALA A 72 -10.29 -1.73 -8.34
CA ALA A 72 -9.34 -1.18 -7.39
C ALA A 72 -10.03 -0.88 -6.05
N ILE A 73 -9.30 -1.06 -4.95
CA ILE A 73 -9.72 -0.68 -3.60
C ILE A 73 -8.69 0.30 -3.05
N ARG A 74 -9.15 1.48 -2.63
CA ARG A 74 -8.31 2.49 -1.99
C ARG A 74 -8.54 2.48 -0.48
N ILE A 75 -7.49 2.23 0.29
CA ILE A 75 -7.52 2.34 1.76
C ILE A 75 -6.86 3.65 2.17
N LEU A 76 -7.60 4.45 2.93
CA LEU A 76 -7.23 5.73 3.49
C LEU A 76 -7.40 5.68 5.01
N GLY A 77 -6.58 6.41 5.76
CA GLY A 77 -6.69 6.44 7.22
C GLY A 77 -5.91 7.60 7.82
N GLN A 78 -5.24 7.32 8.94
CA GLN A 78 -4.29 8.25 9.56
C GLN A 78 -3.16 8.65 8.58
N PRO A 79 -2.45 9.77 8.84
CA PRO A 79 -1.29 10.14 8.04
C PRO A 79 -0.31 8.98 7.84
N GLY A 80 0.06 8.72 6.58
CA GLY A 80 0.90 7.56 6.20
C GLY A 80 0.12 6.30 5.81
N VAL A 81 -1.19 6.23 6.06
CA VAL A 81 -2.05 5.12 5.62
C VAL A 81 -2.70 5.49 4.29
N ASN A 82 -2.05 5.08 3.21
CA ASN A 82 -2.56 5.22 1.86
C ASN A 82 -2.13 4.01 1.04
N VAL A 83 -3.07 3.10 0.79
CA VAL A 83 -2.77 1.83 0.08
C VAL A 83 -3.74 1.63 -1.07
N ASN A 84 -3.20 1.19 -2.20
CA ASN A 84 -3.96 0.82 -3.39
C ASN A 84 -3.93 -0.70 -3.55
N LEU A 85 -5.10 -1.31 -3.58
CA LEU A 85 -5.29 -2.72 -3.87
C LEU A 85 -5.99 -2.85 -5.21
N LYS A 86 -5.76 -3.96 -5.90
CA LYS A 86 -6.42 -4.23 -7.17
C LYS A 86 -6.73 -5.72 -7.27
N HIS A 87 -7.97 -6.03 -7.63
CA HIS A 87 -8.36 -7.37 -8.01
C HIS A 87 -7.73 -7.74 -9.35
N ASN A 88 -7.17 -8.96 -9.44
CA ASN A 88 -6.55 -9.45 -10.67
C ASN A 88 -7.52 -9.47 -11.86
N ASN A 89 -8.80 -9.79 -11.59
CA ASN A 89 -9.85 -9.86 -12.61
C ASN A 89 -10.33 -8.47 -13.08
N GLY A 90 -9.99 -7.40 -12.36
CA GLY A 90 -10.49 -6.04 -12.64
C GLY A 90 -12.02 -5.91 -12.51
N ALA A 91 -12.68 -6.85 -11.83
CA ALA A 91 -14.12 -6.83 -11.63
C ALA A 91 -14.55 -5.70 -10.67
N SER A 92 -15.70 -5.09 -10.92
CA SER A 92 -16.21 -3.98 -10.12
C SER A 92 -16.43 -4.40 -8.67
N VAL A 93 -15.91 -3.62 -7.73
CA VAL A 93 -16.08 -3.88 -6.30
C VAL A 93 -17.49 -3.43 -5.89
N LEU A 94 -18.39 -4.36 -5.62
CA LEU A 94 -19.78 -4.06 -5.27
C LEU A 94 -19.94 -3.68 -3.80
N GLN A 95 -19.22 -4.35 -2.91
CA GLN A 95 -19.31 -4.10 -1.47
C GLN A 95 -17.98 -4.35 -0.79
N LEU A 96 -17.68 -3.51 0.20
CA LEU A 96 -16.54 -3.66 1.09
C LEU A 96 -17.03 -3.77 2.53
N GLN A 97 -16.37 -4.59 3.32
CA GLN A 97 -16.66 -4.73 4.74
C GLN A 97 -15.37 -4.99 5.52
N PHE A 98 -15.11 -4.13 6.51
CA PHE A 98 -14.05 -4.39 7.48
C PHE A 98 -14.50 -5.49 8.45
N LEU A 99 -13.63 -6.45 8.68
CA LEU A 99 -13.83 -7.42 9.74
C LEU A 99 -13.44 -6.80 11.07
N VAL A 100 -14.43 -6.20 11.73
CA VAL A 100 -14.34 -5.80 13.14
C VAL A 100 -14.81 -6.97 14.00
N ASN A 101 -14.10 -7.26 15.09
CA ASN A 101 -14.37 -8.40 16.00
C ASN A 101 -15.71 -8.30 16.77
N GLY A 102 -16.70 -7.55 16.27
CA GLY A 102 -17.88 -7.17 17.03
C GLY A 102 -18.98 -8.22 17.11
N VAL A 103 -19.47 -8.76 15.99
CA VAL A 103 -20.74 -9.53 16.01
C VAL A 103 -20.84 -10.50 14.82
N PHE A 104 -19.83 -11.37 14.60
CA PHE A 104 -19.96 -12.46 13.62
C PHE A 104 -20.04 -13.86 14.24
N CYS A 105 -20.09 -13.96 15.57
CA CYS A 105 -20.09 -15.25 16.26
C CYS A 105 -21.50 -15.80 16.60
N PHE A 106 -22.55 -15.40 15.87
CA PHE A 106 -23.87 -16.05 16.04
C PHE A 106 -24.07 -17.30 15.17
N PHE A 107 -23.09 -17.70 14.35
CA PHE A 107 -23.11 -19.00 13.67
C PHE A 107 -22.14 -20.00 14.35
N GLN A 108 -22.73 -20.83 15.21
CA GLN A 108 -22.35 -22.18 15.64
C GLN A 108 -20.84 -22.56 15.66
N VAL A 109 -20.23 -22.43 16.85
CA VAL A 109 -19.25 -23.31 17.56
C VAL A 109 -17.95 -23.79 16.87
N ALA A 110 -17.82 -23.86 15.54
CA ALA A 110 -16.63 -24.41 14.90
C ALA A 110 -15.50 -23.39 14.61
N LEU A 111 -15.77 -22.09 14.67
CA LEU A 111 -14.82 -21.05 14.21
C LEU A 111 -14.07 -20.30 15.34
N THR A 112 -14.26 -20.67 16.61
CA THR A 112 -13.64 -20.01 17.77
C THR A 112 -12.10 -19.98 17.70
N TYR A 113 -11.46 -21.02 17.16
CA TYR A 113 -9.99 -21.06 17.05
C TYR A 113 -9.43 -20.16 15.93
N MET A 114 -10.25 -19.79 14.94
CA MET A 114 -9.84 -18.91 13.84
C MET A 114 -10.13 -17.43 14.11
N ALA A 115 -10.89 -17.11 15.16
CA ALA A 115 -11.39 -15.77 15.46
C ALA A 115 -10.28 -14.74 15.78
N SER A 116 -9.12 -15.17 16.27
CA SER A 116 -8.03 -14.26 16.65
C SER A 116 -7.28 -13.65 15.45
N LEU A 117 -7.30 -14.31 14.29
CA LEU A 117 -6.60 -13.82 13.09
C LEU A 117 -7.35 -12.69 12.36
N ILE A 118 -8.58 -12.38 12.75
CA ILE A 118 -9.52 -11.59 11.94
C ILE A 118 -9.31 -10.07 12.04
N GLN A 119 -8.61 -9.58 13.06
CA GLN A 119 -8.38 -8.14 13.22
C GLN A 119 -7.54 -7.58 12.06
N GLY A 120 -8.10 -6.63 11.31
CA GLY A 120 -7.39 -6.01 10.18
C GLY A 120 -7.50 -6.80 8.88
N ALA A 121 -8.67 -7.36 8.61
CA ALA A 121 -9.00 -7.93 7.31
C ALA A 121 -10.20 -7.20 6.67
N ILE A 122 -10.23 -7.18 5.33
CA ILE A 122 -11.31 -6.59 4.54
C ILE A 122 -11.90 -7.67 3.66
N ILE A 123 -13.23 -7.78 3.64
CA ILE A 123 -13.95 -8.58 2.66
C ILE A 123 -14.39 -7.67 1.51
N SER A 124 -14.23 -8.15 0.29
CA SER A 124 -14.67 -7.48 -0.94
C SER A 124 -15.53 -8.42 -1.76
N LEU A 125 -16.71 -7.93 -2.17
CA LEU A 125 -17.60 -8.61 -3.10
C LEU A 125 -17.44 -7.96 -4.48
N CYS A 126 -17.21 -8.78 -5.51
CA CYS A 126 -16.99 -8.33 -6.87
C CYS A 126 -18.17 -8.69 -7.79
N SER A 127 -18.30 -7.98 -8.91
CA SER A 127 -19.37 -8.19 -9.90
C SER A 127 -19.30 -9.51 -10.65
N ASP A 128 -18.21 -10.26 -10.53
CA ASP A 128 -18.02 -11.60 -11.09
C ASP A 128 -18.45 -12.72 -10.13
N CYS A 129 -19.23 -12.38 -9.10
CA CYS A 129 -19.65 -13.26 -8.01
C CYS A 129 -18.47 -13.80 -7.17
N CYS A 130 -17.31 -13.15 -7.20
CA CYS A 130 -16.19 -13.48 -6.31
C CYS A 130 -16.23 -12.68 -5.02
N VAL A 131 -15.91 -13.34 -3.92
CA VAL A 131 -15.67 -12.74 -2.61
C VAL A 131 -14.19 -12.94 -2.26
N HIS A 132 -13.47 -11.85 -2.00
CA HIS A 132 -12.07 -11.90 -1.61
C HIS A 132 -11.86 -11.40 -0.19
N LEU A 133 -11.03 -12.11 0.56
CA LEU A 133 -10.55 -11.74 1.88
C LEU A 133 -9.14 -11.13 1.74
N TRP A 134 -9.00 -9.88 2.13
CA TRP A 134 -7.74 -9.15 2.14
C TRP A 134 -7.16 -9.07 3.55
N ASN A 135 -5.87 -9.37 3.69
CA ASN A 135 -5.13 -9.07 4.91
C ASN A 135 -4.44 -7.72 4.78
N ILE A 136 -4.87 -6.73 5.57
CA ILE A 136 -4.32 -5.36 5.52
C ILE A 136 -3.28 -5.07 6.63
N ARG A 137 -2.87 -6.09 7.40
CA ARG A 137 -1.87 -5.94 8.48
C ARG A 137 -0.44 -5.89 7.98
N LEU A 138 -0.20 -6.33 6.74
CA LEU A 138 1.12 -6.37 6.12
C LEU A 138 1.42 -5.05 5.40
N LYS A 139 2.70 -4.71 5.24
CA LYS A 139 3.14 -3.53 4.46
C LYS A 139 2.58 -3.53 3.04
N ARG A 140 2.37 -4.72 2.47
CA ARG A 140 1.67 -4.94 1.21
C ARG A 140 0.44 -5.81 1.51
N PRO A 141 -0.78 -5.27 1.42
CA PRO A 141 -1.95 -6.09 1.62
C PRO A 141 -2.10 -7.10 0.48
N GLU A 142 -2.57 -8.29 0.83
CA GLU A 142 -2.65 -9.43 -0.06
C GLU A 142 -4.02 -10.09 0.05
N ILE A 143 -4.48 -10.70 -1.04
CA ILE A 143 -5.66 -11.56 -1.05
C ILE A 143 -5.28 -12.89 -0.39
N VAL A 144 -5.83 -13.14 0.79
CA VAL A 144 -5.64 -14.40 1.52
C VAL A 144 -6.49 -15.51 0.92
N HIS A 145 -7.73 -15.18 0.56
CA HIS A 145 -8.67 -16.16 0.05
C HIS A 145 -9.63 -15.54 -0.96
N SER A 146 -10.06 -16.37 -1.91
CA SER A 146 -11.03 -16.00 -2.94
C SER A 146 -12.06 -17.12 -3.06
N LEU A 147 -13.33 -16.78 -2.94
CA LEU A 147 -14.45 -17.69 -3.13
C LEU A 147 -15.26 -17.21 -4.32
N LYS A 148 -15.53 -18.10 -5.28
CA LYS A 148 -16.42 -17.79 -6.40
C LYS A 148 -17.75 -18.49 -6.18
N PHE A 149 -18.81 -17.70 -6.14
CA PHE A 149 -20.17 -18.20 -5.99
C PHE A 149 -20.85 -18.33 -7.34
N ASN A 150 -21.66 -19.38 -7.48
CA ASN A 150 -22.58 -19.50 -8.59
C ASN A 150 -23.93 -18.89 -8.20
N ARG A 151 -24.64 -18.35 -9.18
CA ARG A 151 -26.00 -17.86 -8.97
C ARG A 151 -26.88 -19.03 -8.53
N GLU A 152 -27.58 -18.89 -7.41
CA GLU A 152 -28.63 -19.84 -7.01
C GLU A 152 -29.73 -19.86 -8.09
N ARG A 153 -30.28 -21.06 -8.34
CA ARG A 153 -31.33 -21.29 -9.34
C ARG A 153 -32.71 -21.04 -8.76
#